data_AF-A0A2V5LEV8-F1
#
_entry.id   AF-A0A2V5LEV8-F1
#
_cell.length_a   1.000
_cell.length_b   1.000
_cell.length_c   1.000
_cell.angle_alpha   90.00
_cell.angle_beta   90.00
_cell.angle_gamma   90.00
#
_symmetry.space_group_name_H-M   'P 1'
#
loop_
_entity.id
_entity.type
_entity.pdbx_description
1 polymer ?
#
loop_
_entity_poly.entity_id
_entity_poly.type
_entity_poly.pdbx_seq_one_letter_code
_entity_poly.pdbx_strand_id
1 'polypeptide(L)' 'AEDNPKGCCAAKDSEEVYRALKGEVAARGLAKLEARVCTSSCLDQCDTGVTVLVEPDHFFYGRVTVADVPE' A
#
# COMPACT_ATOMS: atom_id res chain seq x y z
N ALA A 1 14.09 8.36 9.53
CA ALA A 1 12.73 7.77 9.53
C ALA A 1 12.39 7.23 10.91
N GLU A 2 13.36 6.64 11.61
CA GLU A 2 13.19 6.04 12.94
C GLU A 2 12.93 7.06 14.07
N ASP A 3 13.41 8.30 13.94
CA ASP A 3 13.17 9.39 14.93
C ASP A 3 12.01 10.33 14.59
N ASN A 4 11.20 10.05 13.56
CA ASN A 4 10.05 10.91 13.24
C ASN A 4 8.86 10.53 14.13
N PRO A 5 8.29 11.45 14.94
CA PRO A 5 7.18 11.12 15.83
C PRO A 5 5.92 10.65 15.10
N LYS A 6 5.75 11.01 13.82
CA LYS A 6 4.64 10.52 12.97
C LYS A 6 4.84 9.10 12.44
N GLY A 7 6.06 8.56 12.55
CA GLY A 7 6.44 7.25 12.00
C GLY A 7 6.61 7.22 10.48
N CYS A 8 6.71 6.00 9.94
CA CYS A 8 6.97 5.74 8.52
C CYS A 8 6.30 4.42 8.09
N CYS A 9 5.69 4.38 6.91
CA CYS A 9 5.09 3.15 6.35
C CYS A 9 6.12 2.03 6.16
N ALA A 10 7.36 2.36 5.81
CA ALA A 10 8.43 1.35 5.65
C ALA A 10 8.76 0.65 6.97
N ALA A 11 8.62 1.34 8.12
CA ALA A 11 8.79 0.74 9.44
C ALA A 11 7.56 -0.04 9.92
N LYS A 12 6.48 -0.06 9.13
CA LYS A 12 5.22 -0.77 9.38
C LYS A 12 4.97 -1.85 8.31
N ASP A 13 6.04 -2.39 7.72
CA ASP A 13 6.00 -3.48 6.74
C ASP A 13 5.32 -3.16 5.39
N SER A 14 5.33 -1.90 4.96
CA SER A 14 4.73 -1.52 3.67
C SER A 14 5.35 -2.22 2.46
N GLU A 15 6.63 -2.62 2.54
CA GLU A 15 7.27 -3.38 1.45
C GLU A 15 6.65 -4.76 1.25
N GLU A 16 6.25 -5.42 2.33
CA GLU A 16 5.61 -6.73 2.26
C GLU A 16 4.20 -6.61 1.69
N VAL A 17 3.44 -5.61 2.16
CA VAL A 17 2.12 -5.27 1.60
C VAL A 17 2.21 -4.98 0.10
N TYR A 18 3.21 -4.20 -0.34
CA TYR A 18 3.43 -3.94 -1.77
C TYR A 18 3.68 -5.21 -2.57
N ARG A 19 4.55 -6.11 -2.09
CA ARG A 19 4.89 -7.36 -2.78
C ARG A 19 3.66 -8.27 -2.87
N ALA A 20 2.89 -8.38 -1.79
CA ALA A 20 1.66 -9.16 -1.75
C ALA A 20 0.61 -8.60 -2.73
N LEU A 21 0.32 -7.28 -2.68
CA LEU A 21 -0.63 -6.63 -3.61
C LEU A 21 -0.23 -6.84 -5.07
N LYS A 22 1.06 -6.66 -5.39
CA LYS A 22 1.56 -6.84 -6.76
C LYS A 22 1.38 -8.28 -7.24
N GLY A 23 1.62 -9.26 -6.36
CA GLY A 23 1.40 -10.67 -6.64
C GLY A 23 -0.07 -10.97 -6.90
N GLU A 24 -0.96 -10.49 -6.04
CA GLU A 24 -2.39 -10.76 -6.12
C GLU A 24 -3.04 -10.11 -7.35
N VAL A 25 -2.72 -8.85 -7.62
CA VAL A 25 -3.19 -8.13 -8.83
C VAL A 25 -2.69 -8.82 -10.11
N ALA A 26 -1.49 -9.40 -10.10
CA ALA A 26 -0.97 -10.18 -11.22
C ALA A 26 -1.67 -11.54 -11.34
N ALA A 27 -1.91 -12.25 -10.23
CA ALA A 27 -2.58 -13.54 -10.18
C ALA A 27 -4.03 -13.45 -10.69
N ARG A 28 -4.72 -12.33 -10.38
CA ARG A 28 -6.07 -12.02 -10.89
C ARG A 28 -6.07 -11.54 -12.35
N GLY A 29 -4.90 -11.40 -12.99
CA GLY A 29 -4.76 -10.91 -14.38
C GLY A 29 -5.00 -9.40 -14.55
N LEU A 30 -5.32 -8.69 -13.47
CA LEU A 30 -5.64 -7.25 -13.47
C LEU A 30 -4.43 -6.38 -13.81
N ALA A 31 -3.21 -6.86 -13.53
CA ALA A 31 -1.95 -6.16 -13.80
C ALA A 31 -1.75 -5.76 -15.27
N LYS A 32 -2.42 -6.45 -16.21
CA LYS A 32 -2.31 -6.19 -17.65
C LYS A 32 -3.48 -5.41 -18.22
N LEU A 33 -4.57 -5.28 -17.47
CA LEU A 33 -5.86 -4.85 -17.98
C LEU A 33 -6.31 -3.54 -17.34
N GLU A 34 -6.20 -3.42 -16.02
CA GLU A 34 -6.94 -2.37 -15.28
C GLU A 34 -6.13 -1.72 -14.15
N ALA A 35 -5.33 -2.50 -13.41
CA ALA A 35 -4.70 -2.01 -12.19
C ALA A 35 -3.18 -2.16 -12.21
N ARG A 36 -2.46 -1.15 -11.71
CA ARG A 36 -1.00 -1.20 -11.53
C ARG A 36 -0.65 -0.86 -10.09
N VAL A 37 0.06 -1.77 -9.44
CA VAL A 37 0.60 -1.53 -8.10
C VAL A 37 1.94 -0.80 -8.22
N CYS A 38 2.00 0.41 -7.65
CA CYS A 38 3.19 1.26 -7.62
C CYS A 38 3.64 1.50 -6.18
N THR A 39 4.91 1.81 -6.00
CA THR A 39 5.41 2.39 -4.75
C THR A 39 5.21 3.90 -4.78
N SER A 40 5.03 4.51 -3.62
CA SER A 40 5.02 5.96 -3.44
C SER A 40 5.94 6.34 -2.28
N SER A 41 6.29 7.63 -2.21
CA SER A 41 6.80 8.23 -0.98
C SER A 41 5.63 8.60 -0.06
N CYS A 42 5.89 9.45 0.93
CA CYS A 42 4.91 9.90 1.91
C CYS A 42 3.68 10.53 1.24
N LEU A 43 2.48 10.10 1.67
CA LEU A 43 1.18 10.65 1.28
C LEU A 43 0.54 11.47 2.42
N ASP A 44 1.34 11.90 3.39
CA ASP A 44 0.92 12.63 4.61
C ASP A 44 -0.09 11.90 5.51
N GLN A 45 -0.15 10.56 5.40
CA GLN A 45 -1.00 9.67 6.20
C GLN A 45 -0.17 8.76 7.12
N CYS A 46 0.95 9.25 7.65
CA CYS A 46 1.89 8.44 8.44
C CYS A 46 1.25 7.82 9.69
N ASP A 47 0.38 8.55 10.39
CA ASP A 47 -0.29 8.11 11.62
C ASP A 47 -1.18 6.89 11.40
N THR A 48 -1.80 6.81 10.21
CA THR A 48 -2.68 5.71 9.79
C THR A 48 -2.01 4.76 8.81
N GLY A 49 -0.70 4.88 8.55
CA GLY A 49 0.02 3.94 7.68
C GLY A 49 0.03 2.50 8.21
N VAL A 50 0.22 1.46 7.39
CA VAL A 50 0.53 1.47 5.95
C VAL A 50 -0.61 2.04 5.12
N THR A 51 -0.28 2.97 4.22
CA THR A 51 -1.24 3.70 3.39
C THR A 51 -1.24 3.15 1.98
N VAL A 52 -2.43 2.85 1.43
CA VAL A 52 -2.65 2.52 0.03
C VAL A 52 -3.63 3.54 -0.54
N LEU A 53 -3.24 4.19 -1.64
CA LEU A 53 -4.07 5.12 -2.40
C LEU A 53 -4.52 4.45 -3.70
N VAL A 54 -5.82 4.45 -3.96
CA VAL A 54 -6.41 3.95 -5.20
C VAL A 54 -6.78 5.13 -6.08
N GLU A 55 -6.22 5.16 -7.29
CA GLU A 55 -6.51 6.15 -8.33
C GLU A 55 -7.22 5.46 -9.51
N PRO A 56 -8.18 6.14 -10.19
CA PRO A 56 -8.54 7.57 -10.08
C PRO A 56 -9.54 7.91 -8.96
N ASP A 57 -10.04 6.91 -8.22
CA ASP A 57 -11.14 7.09 -7.26
C ASP A 57 -10.76 7.87 -5.98
N HIS A 58 -9.46 8.12 -5.77
CA HIS A 58 -8.93 8.91 -4.65
C HIS A 58 -9.27 8.33 -3.25
N PHE A 59 -9.41 7.01 -3.14
CA PHE A 59 -9.64 6.35 -1.86
C PHE A 59 -8.34 6.02 -1.12
N PHE A 60 -8.29 6.37 0.16
CA PHE A 60 -7.20 5.99 1.06
C PHE A 60 -7.62 4.82 1.95
N TYR A 61 -6.81 3.77 1.93
CA TYR A 61 -6.81 2.71 2.93
C TYR A 61 -5.64 2.93 3.88
N GLY A 62 -5.89 2.82 5.17
CA GLY A 62 -4.90 2.93 6.23
C GLY A 62 -4.84 1.65 7.07
N ARG A 63 -3.71 1.45 7.75
CA ARG A 63 -3.41 0.28 8.58
C ARG A 63 -3.50 -1.04 7.82
N VAL A 64 -3.24 -0.99 6.51
CA VAL A 64 -3.29 -2.15 5.64
C VAL A 64 -2.21 -3.14 6.07
N THR A 65 -2.59 -4.40 6.19
CA THR A 65 -1.70 -5.52 6.47
C THR A 65 -1.67 -6.48 5.29
N VAL A 66 -0.73 -7.42 5.31
CA VAL A 66 -0.64 -8.46 4.27
C VAL A 66 -1.89 -9.34 4.25
N ALA A 67 -2.57 -9.50 5.40
CA ALA A 67 -3.79 -10.31 5.50
C ALA A 67 -5.00 -9.67 4.79
N ASP A 68 -4.97 -8.37 4.53
CA ASP A 68 -6.07 -7.64 3.86
C ASP A 68 -5.94 -7.68 2.33
N VAL A 69 -4.78 -8.09 1.80
CA VAL A 69 -4.51 -8.15 0.36
C VAL A 69 -5.42 -9.08 -0.45
N PRO A 70 -5.81 -10.29 0.02
CA PRO A 70 -6.63 -11.21 -0.76
C PRO A 70 -8.14 -10.87 -0.75
N GLU A 71 -8.58 -9.82 -0.03
CA GLU A 71 -9.97 -9.35 -0.09
C GLU A 71 -10.39 -8.95 -1.53
#